data_AF-H1UV47-F1
#
_entry.id   AF-H1UV47-F1
#
_cell.length_a   1.000
_cell.length_b   1.000
_cell.length_c   1.000
_cell.angle_alpha   90.00
_cell.angle_beta   90.00
_cell.angle_gamma   90.00
#
_symmetry.space_group_name_H-M   'P 1'
#
loop_
_entity.id
_entity.type
_entity.pdbx_description
1 polymer ?
#
loop_
_entity_poly.entity_id
_entity_poly.type
_entity_poly.pdbx_seq_one_letter_code
_entity_poly.pdbx_strand_id
1 'polypeptide(L)'
;MLAPFALPLFVLLGPALASFREDCLALTPQSTVANSTGRELAFVTSGTDLAFPEQDAACNRASQVVRADLCRVAMNLTTSARSEVVTEVWLPEKWNGRLVTVAGGGLDGCVHYEDMAYATAHGFAAVGTNNGHAGTTGIQFLNNEDVVIDFSWRALHVGVVAGKQLLQSMYKRPATGSYFLGCSLGGRQGIKAADMFPEDFDGVVAGAPAIDFNNLYSHRAGYLPQTGAADSKDFIAPAVWKTTIHSEVLRQCEAIDGAEDGIIEDPA
;
A
#
# COMPACT_ATOMS: atom_id res chain seq x y z
N MET A 1 -48.13 5.45 -25.52
CA MET A 1 -47.35 5.17 -24.30
C MET A 1 -46.01 5.86 -24.46
N LEU A 2 -45.81 6.99 -23.77
CA LEU A 2 -44.59 7.79 -23.82
C LEU A 2 -43.64 7.30 -22.71
N ALA A 3 -42.42 6.94 -23.09
CA ALA A 3 -41.37 6.55 -22.15
C ALA A 3 -40.89 7.79 -21.35
N PRO A 4 -40.61 7.67 -20.04
CA PRO A 4 -40.11 8.79 -19.26
C PRO A 4 -38.62 9.01 -19.59
N PHE A 5 -38.30 10.22 -20.05
CA PHE A 5 -36.93 10.72 -20.10
C PHE A 5 -36.41 10.87 -18.67
N ALA A 6 -35.39 10.09 -18.30
CA ALA A 6 -34.60 10.35 -17.10
C ALA A 6 -33.64 11.50 -17.41
N LEU A 7 -33.85 12.67 -16.78
CA LEU A 7 -32.85 13.73 -16.78
C LEU A 7 -31.64 13.31 -15.92
N PRO A 8 -30.40 13.58 -16.36
CA PRO A 8 -29.23 13.36 -15.53
C PRO A 8 -29.27 14.33 -14.34
N LEU A 9 -29.13 13.78 -13.14
CA LEU A 9 -29.07 14.54 -11.90
C LEU A 9 -27.76 15.35 -11.89
N PHE A 10 -27.81 16.62 -12.26
CA PHE A 10 -26.68 17.54 -12.09
C PHE A 10 -26.50 17.81 -10.59
N VAL A 11 -25.53 17.15 -9.98
CA VAL A 11 -25.08 17.48 -8.63
C VAL A 11 -24.34 18.82 -8.70
N LEU A 12 -24.97 19.87 -8.17
CA LEU A 12 -24.34 21.19 -8.02
C LEU A 12 -23.24 21.08 -6.96
N LEU A 13 -21.97 21.15 -7.37
CA LEU A 13 -20.83 21.24 -6.46
C LEU A 13 -20.87 22.58 -5.72
N GLY A 14 -20.61 22.56 -4.41
CA GLY A 14 -20.41 23.79 -3.65
C GLY A 14 -19.18 24.57 -4.16
N PRO A 15 -19.11 25.90 -3.95
CA PRO A 15 -18.07 26.75 -4.54
C PRO A 15 -16.64 26.36 -4.12
N ALA A 16 -16.43 25.94 -2.87
CA ALA A 16 -15.11 25.46 -2.41
C ALA A 16 -14.67 24.19 -3.15
N LEU A 17 -15.59 23.24 -3.35
CA LEU A 17 -15.32 21.99 -4.04
C LEU A 17 -15.10 22.19 -5.55
N ALA A 18 -15.80 23.16 -6.14
CA ALA A 18 -15.57 23.59 -7.52
C ALA A 18 -14.16 24.18 -7.69
N SER A 19 -13.73 25.07 -6.79
CA SER A 19 -12.36 25.62 -6.77
C SER A 19 -11.31 24.52 -6.60
N PHE A 20 -11.53 23.58 -5.68
CA PHE A 20 -10.62 22.46 -5.46
C PHE A 20 -10.48 21.56 -6.70
N ARG A 21 -11.59 21.31 -7.40
CA ARG A 21 -11.57 20.57 -8.67
C ARG A 21 -10.75 21.30 -9.73
N GLU A 22 -10.90 22.61 -9.86
CA GLU A 22 -10.10 23.41 -10.80
C GLU A 22 -8.61 23.36 -10.46
N ASP A 23 -8.25 23.51 -9.18
CA ASP A 23 -6.87 23.39 -8.70
C ASP A 23 -6.29 22.00 -8.98
N CYS A 24 -7.06 20.94 -8.75
CA CYS A 24 -6.67 19.57 -9.06
C CYS A 24 -6.36 19.39 -10.55
N LEU A 25 -7.29 19.81 -11.43
CA LEU A 25 -7.15 19.64 -12.88
C LEU A 25 -6.09 20.57 -13.49
N ALA A 26 -5.68 21.61 -12.77
CA ALA A 26 -4.59 22.51 -13.15
C ALA A 26 -3.20 21.99 -12.73
N LEU A 27 -3.11 20.90 -11.96
CA LEU A 27 -1.82 20.31 -11.59
C LEU A 27 -1.05 19.86 -12.84
N THR A 28 0.26 20.07 -12.80
CA THR A 28 1.22 19.57 -13.79
C THR A 28 2.23 18.65 -13.11
N PRO A 29 1.86 17.38 -12.82
CA PRO A 29 2.73 16.46 -12.07
C PRO A 29 4.11 16.30 -12.68
N GLN A 30 4.21 16.29 -14.01
CA GLN A 30 5.47 16.12 -14.75
C GLN A 30 6.42 17.32 -14.63
N SER A 31 5.89 18.51 -14.32
CA SER A 31 6.68 19.71 -14.03
C SER A 31 7.05 19.80 -12.55
N THR A 32 6.32 19.11 -11.68
CA THR A 32 6.53 19.12 -10.22
C THR A 32 7.50 18.02 -9.78
N VAL A 33 7.35 16.83 -10.35
CA VAL A 33 8.09 15.62 -9.98
C VAL A 33 9.02 15.24 -11.13
N ALA A 34 10.33 15.33 -10.89
CA ALA A 34 11.34 14.97 -11.87
C ALA A 34 11.24 13.48 -12.25
N ASN A 35 11.62 13.15 -13.49
CA ASN A 35 11.59 11.79 -14.04
C ASN A 35 10.21 11.12 -14.00
N SER A 36 9.14 11.92 -13.91
CA SER A 36 7.78 11.40 -13.92
C SER A 36 7.15 11.48 -15.32
N THR A 37 6.36 10.47 -15.65
CA THR A 37 5.43 10.49 -16.79
C THR A 37 4.01 10.32 -16.26
N GLY A 38 3.06 11.04 -16.87
CA GLY A 38 1.67 11.01 -16.39
C GLY A 38 0.96 9.73 -16.76
N ARG A 39 0.22 9.15 -15.81
CA ARG A 39 -0.78 8.11 -16.07
C ARG A 39 -2.19 8.64 -15.94
N GLU A 40 -2.49 9.32 -14.83
CA GLU A 40 -3.84 9.81 -14.53
C GLU A 40 -3.77 11.11 -13.73
N LEU A 41 -4.69 12.04 -14.03
CA LEU A 41 -4.99 13.20 -13.20
C LEU A 41 -6.52 13.38 -13.16
N ALA A 42 -7.12 13.10 -12.02
CA ALA A 42 -8.58 13.12 -11.89
C ALA A 42 -9.04 13.73 -10.58
N PHE A 43 -10.08 14.55 -10.65
CA PHE A 43 -10.88 14.88 -9.47
C PHE A 43 -11.92 13.77 -9.25
N VAL A 44 -11.92 13.19 -8.06
CA VAL A 44 -12.76 12.06 -7.67
C VAL A 44 -13.65 12.47 -6.51
N THR A 45 -14.96 12.23 -6.63
CA THR A 45 -15.91 12.54 -5.56
C THR A 45 -16.04 11.42 -4.56
N SER A 46 -16.34 11.76 -3.31
CA SER A 46 -16.64 10.78 -2.25
C SER A 46 -17.80 9.85 -2.67
N GLY A 47 -17.67 8.56 -2.37
CA GLY A 47 -18.59 7.50 -2.75
C GLY A 47 -18.31 6.86 -4.10
N THR A 48 -17.35 7.38 -4.88
CA THR A 48 -16.94 6.77 -6.15
C THR A 48 -16.25 5.42 -5.90
N ASP A 49 -16.66 4.38 -6.64
CA ASP A 49 -15.91 3.14 -6.76
C ASP A 49 -14.90 3.27 -7.91
N LEU A 50 -13.64 3.54 -7.57
CA LEU A 50 -12.57 3.69 -8.56
C LEU A 50 -12.13 2.33 -9.07
N ALA A 51 -12.08 2.15 -10.38
CA ALA A 51 -11.50 0.98 -11.01
C ALA A 51 -10.01 1.16 -11.31
N PHE A 52 -9.25 0.07 -11.21
CA PHE A 52 -7.80 0.02 -11.47
C PHE A 52 -7.48 -1.03 -12.54
N PRO A 53 -7.91 -0.82 -13.80
CA PRO A 53 -7.70 -1.79 -14.88
C PRO A 53 -6.22 -2.00 -15.23
N GLU A 54 -5.34 -1.08 -14.84
CA GLU A 54 -3.89 -1.18 -15.04
C GLU A 54 -3.17 -1.97 -13.95
N GLN A 55 -3.81 -2.20 -12.80
CA GLN A 55 -3.24 -3.01 -11.73
C GLN A 55 -3.28 -4.48 -12.15
N ASP A 56 -2.18 -5.20 -11.93
CA ASP A 56 -2.10 -6.63 -12.23
C ASP A 56 -3.21 -7.41 -11.50
N ALA A 57 -3.88 -8.32 -12.22
CA ALA A 57 -5.00 -9.07 -11.68
C ALA A 57 -4.63 -9.93 -10.46
N ALA A 58 -3.37 -10.38 -10.34
CA ALA A 58 -2.89 -11.12 -9.19
C ALA A 58 -2.90 -10.29 -7.90
N CYS A 59 -2.90 -8.96 -7.99
CA CYS A 59 -3.05 -8.07 -6.85
C CYS A 59 -4.43 -8.16 -6.18
N ASN A 60 -5.44 -8.74 -6.86
CA ASN A 60 -6.81 -8.92 -6.36
C ASN A 60 -7.44 -7.64 -5.78
N ARG A 61 -7.21 -6.51 -6.44
CA ARG A 61 -7.64 -5.16 -6.05
C ARG A 61 -8.14 -4.39 -7.27
N ALA A 62 -9.20 -4.90 -7.89
CA ALA A 62 -9.70 -4.35 -9.14
C ALA A 62 -10.40 -2.99 -8.97
N SER A 63 -10.96 -2.72 -7.79
CA SER A 63 -11.59 -1.43 -7.49
C SER A 63 -11.50 -1.08 -6.00
N GLN A 64 -11.75 0.19 -5.68
CA GLN A 64 -11.82 0.68 -4.31
C GLN A 64 -12.80 1.85 -4.20
N VAL A 65 -13.71 1.77 -3.22
CA VAL A 65 -14.58 2.89 -2.84
C VAL A 65 -13.79 3.95 -2.09
N VAL A 66 -13.83 5.17 -2.59
CA VAL A 66 -13.18 6.34 -1.99
C VAL A 66 -14.20 7.08 -1.11
N ARG A 67 -13.79 7.52 0.09
CA ARG A 67 -14.70 8.17 1.07
C ARG A 67 -14.43 9.66 1.28
N ALA A 68 -13.56 10.25 0.46
CA ALA A 68 -13.26 11.68 0.45
C ALA A 68 -13.31 12.20 -0.99
N ASP A 69 -13.73 13.46 -1.16
CA ASP A 69 -13.45 14.18 -2.40
C ASP A 69 -11.95 14.41 -2.48
N LEU A 70 -11.32 14.03 -3.59
CA LEU A 70 -9.86 14.08 -3.72
C LEU A 70 -9.37 14.34 -5.15
N CYS A 71 -8.14 14.80 -5.25
CA CYS A 71 -7.36 14.79 -6.48
C CYS A 71 -6.51 13.52 -6.51
N ARG A 72 -6.75 12.66 -7.50
CA ARG A 72 -5.98 11.46 -7.79
C ARG A 72 -4.91 11.80 -8.82
N VAL A 73 -3.65 11.55 -8.47
CA VAL A 73 -2.52 11.68 -9.36
C VAL A 73 -1.83 10.33 -9.48
N ALA A 74 -1.79 9.75 -10.67
CA ALA A 74 -1.02 8.53 -10.95
C ALA A 74 0.12 8.86 -11.93
N MET A 75 1.31 8.33 -11.64
CA MET A 75 2.51 8.58 -12.45
C MET A 75 3.42 7.37 -12.47
N ASN A 76 4.20 7.27 -13.54
CA ASN A 76 5.39 6.42 -13.61
C ASN A 76 6.61 7.27 -13.23
N LEU A 77 7.39 6.80 -12.25
CA LEU A 77 8.67 7.38 -11.87
C LEU A 77 9.80 6.52 -12.44
N THR A 78 10.55 7.04 -13.41
CA THR A 78 11.72 6.34 -13.92
C THR A 78 12.83 6.35 -12.86
N THR A 79 13.22 5.17 -12.40
CA THR A 79 14.20 4.96 -11.32
C THR A 79 15.56 4.53 -11.85
N SER A 80 15.62 3.97 -13.07
CA SER A 80 16.85 3.75 -13.83
C SER A 80 16.56 3.61 -15.34
N ALA A 81 17.57 3.28 -16.15
CA ALA A 81 17.40 2.97 -17.57
C ALA A 81 16.56 1.70 -17.86
N ARG A 82 16.25 0.91 -16.82
CA ARG A 82 15.65 -0.43 -16.92
C ARG A 82 14.68 -0.75 -15.77
N SER A 83 14.24 0.28 -15.06
CA SER A 83 13.26 0.18 -13.98
C SER A 83 12.43 1.46 -13.85
N GLU A 84 11.16 1.28 -13.47
CA GLU A 84 10.22 2.36 -13.18
C GLU A 84 9.26 1.92 -12.09
N VAL A 85 8.71 2.90 -11.36
CA VAL A 85 7.79 2.68 -10.25
C VAL A 85 6.48 3.40 -10.55
N VAL A 86 5.38 2.66 -10.54
CA VAL A 86 4.04 3.26 -10.53
C VAL A 86 3.82 3.84 -9.14
N THR A 87 3.52 5.12 -9.08
CA THR A 87 3.21 5.86 -7.85
C THR A 87 1.86 6.54 -8.00
N GLU A 88 1.00 6.37 -7.00
CA GLU A 88 -0.22 7.15 -6.86
C GLU A 88 -0.15 8.05 -5.63
N VAL A 89 -0.62 9.28 -5.80
CA VAL A 89 -0.77 10.27 -4.73
C VAL A 89 -2.22 10.74 -4.73
N TRP A 90 -2.90 10.52 -3.61
CA TRP A 90 -4.28 10.93 -3.40
C TRP A 90 -4.33 12.09 -2.42
N LEU A 91 -4.88 13.22 -2.88
CA LEU A 91 -4.84 14.51 -2.22
C LEU A 91 -6.29 14.90 -1.85
N PRO A 92 -6.76 14.74 -0.60
CA PRO A 92 -8.16 15.02 -0.24
C PRO A 92 -8.46 16.51 -0.11
N GLU A 93 -9.67 16.94 -0.48
CA GLU A 93 -10.11 18.33 -0.30
C GLU A 93 -10.02 18.77 1.17
N LYS A 94 -10.49 17.91 2.09
CA LYS A 94 -10.36 18.11 3.54
C LYS A 94 -9.03 17.56 4.05
N TRP A 95 -7.95 18.20 3.65
CA TRP A 95 -6.61 17.83 4.08
C TRP A 95 -6.26 18.36 5.47
N ASN A 96 -5.84 17.46 6.36
CA ASN A 96 -5.48 17.76 7.75
C ASN A 96 -4.02 18.28 7.92
N GLY A 97 -3.30 18.45 6.81
CA GLY A 97 -1.89 18.89 6.81
C GLY A 97 -0.87 17.75 6.84
N ARG A 98 -1.28 16.48 6.90
CA ARG A 98 -0.38 15.33 7.05
C ARG A 98 -0.31 14.47 5.79
N LEU A 99 0.86 13.90 5.55
CA LEU A 99 1.11 12.90 4.50
C LEU A 99 1.21 11.52 5.15
N VAL A 100 0.69 10.48 4.50
CA VAL A 100 1.00 9.10 4.84
C VAL A 100 1.39 8.32 3.60
N THR A 101 2.47 7.55 3.69
CA THR A 101 2.83 6.56 2.68
C THR A 101 2.42 5.19 3.17
N VAL A 102 1.67 4.47 2.33
CA VAL A 102 1.20 3.11 2.61
C VAL A 102 2.02 2.10 1.83
N ALA A 103 2.17 0.89 2.37
CA ALA A 103 2.93 -0.16 1.72
C ALA A 103 2.38 -1.57 2.02
N GLY A 104 2.70 -2.47 1.09
CA GLY A 104 2.07 -3.78 0.93
C GLY A 104 2.78 -4.98 1.54
N GLY A 105 2.60 -6.16 0.93
CA GLY A 105 2.97 -7.45 1.52
C GLY A 105 3.67 -8.43 0.57
N GLY A 106 4.37 -9.42 1.13
CA GLY A 106 4.96 -10.51 0.32
C GLY A 106 6.08 -10.07 -0.61
N LEU A 107 5.96 -10.42 -1.90
CA LEU A 107 6.82 -9.95 -3.01
C LEU A 107 6.02 -9.08 -3.97
N ASP A 108 4.90 -8.52 -3.52
CA ASP A 108 3.99 -7.87 -4.43
C ASP A 108 4.49 -6.53 -4.94
N GLY A 109 4.06 -6.24 -6.16
CA GLY A 109 4.19 -4.97 -6.83
C GLY A 109 2.79 -4.39 -7.07
N CYS A 110 2.06 -4.22 -5.98
CA CYS A 110 0.66 -3.81 -5.98
C CYS A 110 0.52 -2.49 -5.24
N VAL A 111 -0.28 -1.55 -5.77
CA VAL A 111 -0.69 -0.38 -4.99
C VAL A 111 -1.81 -0.80 -4.04
N HIS A 112 -1.66 -0.46 -2.77
CA HIS A 112 -2.62 -0.78 -1.70
C HIS A 112 -3.69 0.31 -1.58
N TYR A 113 -4.61 0.31 -2.54
CA TYR A 113 -5.66 1.33 -2.65
C TYR A 113 -6.59 1.37 -1.45
N GLU A 114 -6.82 0.25 -0.78
CA GLU A 114 -7.62 0.15 0.44
C GLU A 114 -7.03 1.00 1.58
N ASP A 115 -5.70 0.99 1.72
CA ASP A 115 -4.99 1.75 2.75
C ASP A 115 -4.93 3.24 2.39
N MET A 116 -4.78 3.57 1.09
CA MET A 116 -4.88 4.95 0.60
C MET A 116 -6.28 5.53 0.81
N ALA A 117 -7.33 4.74 0.56
CA ALA A 117 -8.72 5.14 0.80
C ALA A 117 -9.00 5.33 2.29
N TYR A 118 -8.46 4.45 3.14
CA TYR A 118 -8.52 4.62 4.59
C TYR A 118 -7.86 5.92 5.03
N ALA A 119 -6.61 6.16 4.61
CA ALA A 119 -5.85 7.35 4.95
C ALA A 119 -6.55 8.66 4.53
N THR A 120 -7.01 8.72 3.28
CA THR A 120 -7.67 9.92 2.74
C THR A 120 -9.04 10.19 3.39
N ALA A 121 -9.77 9.15 3.81
CA ALA A 121 -10.98 9.29 4.61
C ALA A 121 -10.72 9.97 5.98
N HIS A 122 -9.50 9.84 6.52
CA HIS A 122 -9.03 10.51 7.74
C HIS A 122 -8.30 11.84 7.47
N GLY A 123 -8.40 12.37 6.25
CA GLY A 123 -7.87 13.67 5.85
C GLY A 123 -6.36 13.70 5.61
N PHE A 124 -5.69 12.54 5.53
CA PHE A 124 -4.30 12.49 5.10
C PHE A 124 -4.21 12.57 3.57
N ALA A 125 -3.20 13.25 3.06
CA ALA A 125 -2.73 12.93 1.71
C ALA A 125 -2.06 11.55 1.76
N ALA A 126 -2.32 10.71 0.78
CA ALA A 126 -1.83 9.33 0.76
C ALA A 126 -0.94 9.08 -0.45
N VAL A 127 0.12 8.29 -0.25
CA VAL A 127 1.03 7.82 -1.31
C VAL A 127 1.06 6.30 -1.29
N GLY A 128 0.98 5.68 -2.45
CA GLY A 128 1.21 4.24 -2.62
C GLY A 128 2.02 3.97 -3.89
N THR A 129 2.83 2.92 -3.88
CA THR A 129 3.62 2.51 -5.04
C THR A 129 3.48 1.02 -5.31
N ASN A 130 3.82 0.61 -6.53
CA ASN A 130 3.84 -0.80 -6.93
C ASN A 130 5.19 -1.49 -6.66
N ASN A 131 6.03 -0.97 -5.75
CA ASN A 131 7.34 -1.54 -5.44
C ASN A 131 8.32 -1.75 -6.64
N GLY A 132 8.05 -1.18 -7.82
CA GLY A 132 8.91 -1.29 -9.00
C GLY A 132 8.58 -2.43 -9.96
N HIS A 133 7.50 -3.19 -9.73
CA HIS A 133 7.02 -4.22 -10.65
C HIS A 133 5.51 -4.43 -10.53
N ALA A 134 4.95 -5.32 -11.35
CA ALA A 134 3.52 -5.63 -11.34
C ALA A 134 3.28 -7.09 -10.92
N GLY A 135 2.24 -7.31 -10.12
CA GLY A 135 1.81 -8.64 -9.68
C GLY A 135 2.48 -9.10 -8.39
N THR A 136 2.22 -10.35 -7.99
CA THR A 136 2.55 -10.85 -6.63
C THR A 136 3.75 -11.80 -6.58
N THR A 137 4.58 -11.80 -7.62
CA THR A 137 5.71 -12.73 -7.75
C THR A 137 7.01 -11.97 -7.99
N GLY A 138 8.14 -12.64 -7.76
CA GLY A 138 9.47 -12.07 -8.02
C GLY A 138 10.01 -12.32 -9.43
N ILE A 139 9.17 -12.67 -10.41
CA ILE A 139 9.66 -13.01 -11.77
C ILE A 139 10.37 -11.82 -12.42
N GLN A 140 9.95 -10.59 -12.12
CA GLN A 140 10.56 -9.35 -12.62
C GLN A 140 11.94 -9.06 -12.02
N PHE A 141 12.32 -9.73 -10.93
CA PHE A 141 13.66 -9.64 -10.36
C PHE A 141 14.69 -10.40 -11.20
N LEU A 142 14.24 -11.38 -12.00
CA LEU A 142 15.12 -12.22 -12.80
C LEU A 142 15.92 -11.37 -13.79
N ASN A 143 17.24 -11.43 -13.65
CA ASN A 143 18.19 -10.66 -14.46
C ASN A 143 17.96 -9.14 -14.40
N ASN A 144 17.26 -8.60 -13.39
CA ASN A 144 17.02 -7.16 -13.23
C ASN A 144 17.22 -6.65 -11.80
N GLU A 145 18.48 -6.39 -11.45
CA GLU A 145 18.88 -5.85 -10.15
C GLU A 145 18.24 -4.49 -9.85
N ASP A 146 17.95 -3.66 -10.85
CA ASP A 146 17.36 -2.34 -10.64
C ASP A 146 15.92 -2.44 -10.09
N VAL A 147 15.17 -3.46 -10.51
CA VAL A 147 13.84 -3.77 -9.93
C VAL A 147 13.99 -4.32 -8.51
N VAL A 148 15.05 -5.09 -8.24
CA VAL A 148 15.36 -5.54 -6.87
C VAL A 148 15.67 -4.34 -5.97
N ILE A 149 16.38 -3.32 -6.48
CA ILE A 149 16.66 -2.06 -5.75
C ILE A 149 15.36 -1.29 -5.48
N ASP A 150 14.47 -1.19 -6.47
CA ASP A 150 13.15 -0.58 -6.30
C ASP A 150 12.35 -1.26 -5.19
N PHE A 151 12.22 -2.59 -5.25
CA PHE A 151 11.55 -3.39 -4.23
C PHE A 151 12.21 -3.26 -2.85
N SER A 152 13.54 -3.21 -2.82
CA SER A 152 14.31 -3.21 -1.57
C SER A 152 14.11 -1.93 -0.78
N TRP A 153 14.08 -0.77 -1.45
CA TRP A 153 13.94 0.52 -0.77
C TRP A 153 13.52 1.68 -1.68
N ARG A 154 13.94 1.69 -2.96
CA ARG A 154 13.89 2.91 -3.78
C ARG A 154 12.48 3.31 -4.15
N ALA A 155 11.59 2.35 -4.44
CA ALA A 155 10.20 2.64 -4.79
C ALA A 155 9.46 3.41 -3.68
N LEU A 156 9.65 3.01 -2.42
CA LEU A 156 9.03 3.71 -1.29
C LEU A 156 9.54 5.15 -1.22
N HIS A 157 10.87 5.31 -1.19
CA HIS A 157 11.51 6.62 -1.03
C HIS A 157 11.11 7.62 -2.14
N VAL A 158 11.19 7.20 -3.40
CA VAL A 158 10.83 8.10 -4.52
C VAL A 158 9.35 8.47 -4.50
N GLY A 159 8.47 7.56 -4.04
CA GLY A 159 7.06 7.85 -3.84
C GLY A 159 6.84 8.90 -2.75
N VAL A 160 7.51 8.79 -1.61
CA VAL A 160 7.45 9.78 -0.51
C VAL A 160 7.88 11.16 -1.00
N VAL A 161 9.00 11.23 -1.72
CA VAL A 161 9.54 12.48 -2.28
C VAL A 161 8.54 13.10 -3.26
N ALA A 162 7.97 12.31 -4.17
CA ALA A 162 6.96 12.78 -5.12
C ALA A 162 5.70 13.31 -4.41
N GLY A 163 5.22 12.60 -3.38
CA GLY A 163 4.10 13.02 -2.55
C GLY A 163 4.34 14.36 -1.89
N LYS A 164 5.50 14.53 -1.22
CA LYS A 164 5.90 15.81 -0.57
C LYS A 164 5.95 16.97 -1.58
N GLN A 165 6.43 16.74 -2.80
CA GLN A 165 6.47 17.75 -3.86
C GLN A 165 5.06 18.16 -4.33
N LEU A 166 4.17 17.18 -4.56
CA LEU A 166 2.80 17.43 -5.00
C LEU A 166 1.96 18.17 -3.96
N LEU A 167 2.23 17.99 -2.66
CA LEU A 167 1.56 18.77 -1.61
C LEU A 167 1.80 20.27 -1.76
N GLN A 168 3.03 20.67 -2.06
CA GLN A 168 3.36 22.07 -2.27
C GLN A 168 2.64 22.64 -3.51
N SER A 169 2.53 21.86 -4.58
CA SER A 169 1.81 22.27 -5.79
C SER A 169 0.29 22.36 -5.57
N MET A 170 -0.30 21.41 -4.84
CA MET A 170 -1.75 21.35 -4.60
C MET A 170 -2.22 22.32 -3.51
N TYR A 171 -1.62 22.26 -2.33
CA TYR A 171 -2.08 23.01 -1.15
C TYR A 171 -1.28 24.28 -0.86
N LYS A 172 -0.26 24.57 -1.67
CA LYS A 172 0.64 25.74 -1.53
C LYS A 172 1.42 25.77 -0.21
N ARG A 173 1.48 24.65 0.51
CA ARG A 173 2.21 24.48 1.76
C ARG A 173 2.70 23.04 1.91
N PRO A 174 3.82 22.80 2.61
CA PRO A 174 4.31 21.44 2.88
C PRO A 174 3.42 20.73 3.91
N ALA A 175 3.61 19.42 4.05
CA ALA A 175 3.03 18.67 5.17
C ALA A 175 3.58 19.18 6.50
N THR A 176 2.73 19.23 7.52
CA THR A 176 3.14 19.45 8.93
C THR A 176 3.66 18.18 9.60
N GLY A 177 3.46 17.02 8.96
CA GLY A 177 3.99 15.73 9.38
C GLY A 177 3.86 14.68 8.28
N SER A 178 4.86 13.82 8.17
CA SER A 178 4.96 12.72 7.21
C SER A 178 4.98 11.40 7.97
N TYR A 179 4.06 10.48 7.62
CA TYR A 179 3.87 9.23 8.34
C TYR A 179 4.00 8.02 7.42
N PHE A 180 4.33 6.87 8.00
CA PHE A 180 4.32 5.59 7.31
C PHE A 180 3.34 4.62 7.99
N LEU A 181 2.60 3.87 7.17
CA LEU A 181 1.73 2.78 7.62
C LEU A 181 1.95 1.54 6.74
N GLY A 182 2.45 0.45 7.31
CA GLY A 182 2.64 -0.79 6.57
C GLY A 182 2.75 -2.01 7.47
N CYS A 183 2.42 -3.18 6.92
CA CYS A 183 2.45 -4.47 7.60
C CYS A 183 3.18 -5.53 6.75
N SER A 184 3.76 -6.56 7.36
CA SER A 184 4.50 -7.61 6.64
C SER A 184 5.73 -7.05 5.88
N LEU A 185 5.76 -7.13 4.55
CA LEU A 185 6.79 -6.47 3.74
C LEU A 185 6.78 -4.95 3.99
N GLY A 186 5.60 -4.33 4.12
CA GLY A 186 5.45 -2.93 4.46
C GLY A 186 6.10 -2.61 5.81
N GLY A 187 6.00 -3.50 6.79
CA GLY A 187 6.72 -3.35 8.05
C GLY A 187 8.25 -3.32 7.86
N ARG A 188 8.79 -4.17 6.97
CA ARG A 188 10.21 -4.11 6.55
C ARG A 188 10.53 -2.76 5.91
N GLN A 189 9.68 -2.28 5.00
CA GLN A 189 9.87 -1.03 4.27
C GLN A 189 9.88 0.19 5.19
N GLY A 190 8.99 0.24 6.18
CA GLY A 190 8.97 1.30 7.20
C GLY A 190 10.24 1.32 8.05
N ILE A 191 10.71 0.16 8.51
CA ILE A 191 11.97 0.06 9.27
C ILE A 191 13.18 0.41 8.39
N LYS A 192 13.18 -0.03 7.13
CA LYS A 192 14.24 0.29 6.16
C LYS A 192 14.27 1.78 5.84
N ALA A 193 13.13 2.46 5.77
CA ALA A 193 13.06 3.91 5.63
C ALA A 193 13.61 4.62 6.87
N ALA A 194 13.23 4.19 8.09
CA ALA A 194 13.77 4.78 9.31
C ALA A 194 15.30 4.64 9.42
N ASP A 195 15.86 3.56 8.89
CA ASP A 195 17.31 3.29 8.85
C ASP A 195 18.06 4.11 7.77
N MET A 196 17.54 4.18 6.54
CA MET A 196 18.26 4.78 5.40
C MET A 196 17.81 6.19 5.01
N PHE A 197 16.57 6.55 5.34
CA PHE A 197 15.93 7.83 5.00
C PHE A 197 15.21 8.40 6.23
N PRO A 198 15.95 8.71 7.31
CA PRO A 198 15.34 9.14 8.57
C PRO A 198 14.49 10.42 8.44
N GLU A 199 14.68 11.21 7.37
CA GLU A 199 13.89 12.41 7.06
C GLU A 199 12.61 12.12 6.25
N ASP A 200 12.36 10.88 5.84
CA ASP A 200 11.15 10.53 5.09
C ASP A 200 9.91 10.62 5.98
N PHE A 201 10.01 10.22 7.26
CA PHE A 201 8.87 10.11 8.16
C PHE A 201 9.16 10.63 9.57
N ASP A 202 8.21 11.40 10.11
CA ASP A 202 8.16 11.81 11.51
C ASP A 202 7.57 10.71 12.41
N GLY A 203 6.83 9.76 11.83
CA GLY A 203 6.25 8.62 12.55
C GLY A 203 6.05 7.39 11.67
N VAL A 204 6.41 6.22 12.19
CA VAL A 204 6.37 4.94 11.47
C VAL A 204 5.53 3.93 12.24
N VAL A 205 4.49 3.40 11.60
CA VAL A 205 3.71 2.25 12.07
C VAL A 205 4.11 1.03 11.24
N ALA A 206 4.92 0.14 11.84
CA ALA A 206 5.44 -1.05 11.20
C ALA A 206 4.87 -2.33 11.87
N GLY A 207 3.88 -2.96 11.23
CA GLY A 207 3.28 -4.21 11.70
C GLY A 207 3.99 -5.45 11.15
N ALA A 208 4.11 -6.51 11.96
CA ALA A 208 4.69 -7.82 11.59
C ALA A 208 5.88 -7.74 10.60
N PRO A 209 6.94 -6.96 10.91
CA PRO A 209 7.88 -6.50 9.91
C PRO A 209 8.83 -7.62 9.42
N ALA A 210 8.94 -7.78 8.10
CA ALA A 210 9.83 -8.76 7.46
C ALA A 210 11.31 -8.33 7.40
N ILE A 211 11.88 -7.86 8.52
CA ILE A 211 13.21 -7.21 8.58
C ILE A 211 14.38 -8.14 8.29
N ASP A 212 14.37 -9.36 8.83
CA ASP A 212 15.40 -10.37 8.54
C ASP A 212 15.03 -11.16 7.27
N PHE A 213 14.82 -10.41 6.19
CA PHE A 213 14.12 -10.88 4.99
C PHE A 213 14.72 -12.16 4.39
N ASN A 214 16.05 -12.22 4.26
CA ASN A 214 16.72 -13.38 3.66
C ASN A 214 16.59 -14.63 4.53
N ASN A 215 16.74 -14.49 5.85
CA ASN A 215 16.56 -15.61 6.77
C ASN A 215 15.09 -15.99 6.90
N LEU A 216 14.14 -15.04 6.85
CA LEU A 216 12.71 -15.30 6.81
C LEU A 216 12.32 -16.18 5.61
N TYR A 217 12.80 -15.83 4.41
CA TYR A 217 12.53 -16.64 3.21
C TYR A 217 13.21 -18.02 3.28
N SER A 218 14.43 -18.09 3.83
CA SER A 218 15.13 -19.36 4.06
C SER A 218 14.39 -20.23 5.07
N HIS A 219 13.90 -19.64 6.16
CA HIS A 219 13.10 -20.30 7.19
C HIS A 219 11.80 -20.84 6.60
N ARG A 220 11.09 -20.02 5.80
CA ARG A 220 9.90 -20.44 5.06
C ARG A 220 10.18 -21.61 4.12
N ALA A 221 11.28 -21.55 3.35
CA ALA A 221 11.67 -22.63 2.45
C ALA A 221 12.05 -23.91 3.22
N GLY A 222 12.54 -23.77 4.46
CA GLY A 222 12.92 -24.87 5.35
C GLY A 222 11.78 -25.77 5.80
N TYR A 223 10.51 -25.37 5.67
CA TYR A 223 9.38 -26.23 6.06
C TYR A 223 9.16 -27.42 5.12
N LEU A 224 9.30 -27.23 3.79
CA LEU A 224 9.02 -28.29 2.83
C LEU A 224 9.95 -29.51 2.99
N PRO A 225 11.28 -29.35 3.20
CA PRO A 225 12.16 -30.47 3.52
C PRO A 225 11.81 -31.20 4.83
N GLN A 226 11.12 -30.55 5.78
CA GLN A 226 10.71 -31.15 7.05
C GLN A 226 9.40 -31.93 6.92
N THR A 227 8.39 -31.37 6.27
CA THR A 227 7.07 -32.02 6.15
C THR A 227 6.99 -32.97 4.97
N GLY A 228 7.78 -32.74 3.93
CA GLY A 228 7.63 -33.39 2.63
C GLY A 228 6.32 -33.02 1.91
N ALA A 229 6.06 -33.71 0.80
CA ALA A 229 4.80 -33.62 0.06
C ALA A 229 3.65 -34.29 0.82
N ALA A 230 2.41 -34.12 0.35
CA ALA A 230 1.21 -34.61 1.05
C ALA A 230 1.15 -36.14 1.25
N ASP A 231 1.92 -36.90 0.46
CA ASP A 231 2.08 -38.35 0.54
C ASP A 231 3.30 -38.80 1.38
N SER A 232 4.07 -37.84 1.91
CA SER A 232 5.20 -38.11 2.82
C SER A 232 4.71 -38.67 4.16
N LYS A 233 5.51 -39.57 4.75
CA LYS A 233 5.29 -40.06 6.12
C LYS A 233 5.43 -38.95 7.19
N ASP A 234 6.15 -37.88 6.85
CA ASP A 234 6.42 -36.75 7.75
C ASP A 234 5.37 -35.62 7.59
N PHE A 235 4.42 -35.79 6.66
CA PHE A 235 3.38 -34.81 6.41
C PHE A 235 2.28 -34.87 7.47
N ILE A 236 1.98 -33.73 8.08
CA ILE A 236 0.88 -33.58 9.03
C ILE A 236 -0.27 -32.87 8.31
N ALA A 237 -1.40 -33.56 8.20
CA ALA A 237 -2.58 -33.02 7.53
C ALA A 237 -3.08 -31.74 8.23
N PRO A 238 -3.61 -30.75 7.48
CA PRO A 238 -4.11 -29.50 8.07
C PRO A 238 -5.16 -29.68 9.17
N ALA A 239 -5.96 -30.75 9.10
CA ALA A 239 -6.94 -31.07 10.13
C ALA A 239 -6.28 -31.39 11.48
N VAL A 240 -5.15 -32.09 11.48
CA VAL A 240 -4.40 -32.46 12.71
C VAL A 240 -3.77 -31.21 13.33
N TRP A 241 -3.23 -30.30 12.51
CA TRP A 241 -2.73 -29.01 12.98
C TRP A 241 -3.81 -28.18 13.67
N LYS A 242 -5.00 -28.06 13.05
CA LYS A 242 -6.09 -27.22 13.56
C LYS A 242 -6.84 -27.80 14.76
N THR A 243 -6.76 -29.12 14.97
CA THR A 243 -7.49 -29.80 16.05
C THR A 243 -6.50 -30.33 17.09
N THR A 244 -5.93 -31.51 16.88
CA THR A 244 -5.08 -32.19 17.86
C THR A 244 -3.91 -31.32 18.34
N ILE A 245 -3.12 -30.74 17.42
CA ILE A 245 -1.92 -30.00 17.81
C ILE A 245 -2.28 -28.66 18.45
N HIS A 246 -3.12 -27.85 17.79
CA HIS A 246 -3.51 -26.55 18.31
C HIS A 246 -4.21 -26.66 19.68
N SER A 247 -5.16 -27.58 19.84
CA SER A 247 -5.84 -27.78 21.13
C SER A 247 -4.89 -28.26 22.23
N GLU A 248 -3.91 -29.11 21.90
CA GLU A 248 -2.93 -29.56 22.89
C GLU A 248 -1.95 -28.43 23.28
N VAL A 249 -1.56 -27.57 22.34
CA VAL A 249 -0.77 -26.36 22.65
C VAL A 249 -1.54 -25.44 23.60
N LEU A 250 -2.81 -25.15 23.32
CA LEU A 250 -3.65 -24.35 24.23
C LEU A 250 -3.79 -25.01 25.60
N ARG A 251 -4.09 -26.32 25.66
CA ARG A 251 -4.19 -27.07 26.93
C ARG A 251 -2.91 -26.98 27.77
N GLN A 252 -1.75 -26.86 27.14
CA GLN A 252 -0.47 -26.73 27.84
C GLN A 252 -0.12 -25.29 28.22
N CYS A 253 -0.51 -24.31 27.42
CA CYS A 253 0.05 -22.96 27.48
C CYS A 253 -0.94 -21.84 27.81
N GLU A 254 -2.24 -22.01 27.52
CA GLU A 254 -3.26 -20.96 27.63
C GLU A 254 -3.34 -20.40 29.06
N ALA A 255 -3.54 -21.25 30.06
CA ALA A 255 -3.70 -20.81 31.46
C ALA A 255 -2.42 -20.22 32.11
N ILE A 256 -1.29 -20.11 31.38
CA ILE A 256 -0.04 -19.54 31.91
C ILE A 256 -0.21 -18.06 32.25
N ASP A 257 -0.98 -17.31 31.46
CA ASP A 257 -1.25 -15.89 31.69
C ASP A 257 -2.37 -15.63 32.72
N GLY A 258 -3.03 -16.70 33.18
CA GLY A 258 -4.12 -16.65 34.16
C GLY A 258 -5.52 -16.51 33.57
N ALA A 259 -5.67 -16.56 32.25
CA ALA A 259 -6.94 -16.62 31.54
C ALA A 259 -7.06 -17.93 30.72
N GLU A 260 -8.29 -18.44 30.62
CA GLU A 260 -8.63 -19.54 29.71
C GLU A 260 -9.62 -19.00 28.66
N ASP A 261 -9.11 -18.19 27.73
CA ASP A 261 -9.87 -17.48 26.69
C ASP A 261 -9.50 -17.90 25.24
N GLY A 262 -8.69 -18.95 25.09
CA GLY A 262 -8.19 -19.48 23.82
C GLY A 262 -7.02 -18.70 23.23
N ILE A 263 -6.38 -17.82 24.01
CA ILE A 263 -5.23 -17.01 23.59
C ILE A 263 -4.01 -17.43 24.42
N ILE A 264 -2.83 -17.31 23.81
CA ILE A 264 -1.56 -17.36 24.52
C ILE A 264 -1.03 -15.94 24.50
N GLU A 265 -1.15 -15.22 25.62
CA GLU A 265 -0.87 -13.78 25.67
C GLU A 265 0.61 -13.47 25.47
N ASP A 266 1.49 -14.34 25.99
CA ASP A 266 2.94 -14.30 25.75
C ASP A 266 3.45 -15.72 25.35
N PRO A 267 3.81 -15.95 24.08
CA PRO A 267 4.26 -17.26 23.60
C PRO A 267 5.74 -17.59 23.85
N ALA A 268 6.48 -16.75 24.58
CA ALA A 268 7.94 -16.89 24.82
C ALA A 268 8.33 -17.97 25.86
#